data_AF-A0A4R7RN69-F1
#
_entry.id   AF-A0A4R7RN69-F1
#
_cell.length_a   1.000
_cell.length_b   1.000
_cell.length_c   1.000
_cell.angle_alpha   90.00
_cell.angle_beta   90.00
_cell.angle_gamma   90.00
#
_symmetry.space_group_name_H-M   'P 1'
#
loop_
_entity.id
_entity.type
_entity.pdbx_description
1 polymer ?
#
loop_
_entity_poly.entity_id
_entity_poly.type
_entity_poly.pdbx_seq_one_letter_code
_entity_poly.pdbx_strand_id
1 'polypeptide(L)'
;MKSILIALLLSTFTFTLQAADAPAAKKGEAKEKTVSEAAVATAKKLTPTEKTKLLELLNKGDDAALQSLPGIGPAKAKGIVKARPFSDPADLVKVNGIGDATLADIVAHAKAGYPVAEKKKTEAKKK
;
A
#
# COMPACT_ATOMS: atom_id res chain seq x y z
N MET A 1 36.84 24.71 -42.95
CA MET A 1 37.26 25.84 -42.10
C MET A 1 37.14 25.42 -40.65
N LYS A 2 38.29 25.36 -39.96
CA LYS A 2 38.51 25.65 -38.52
C LYS A 2 37.41 25.17 -37.55
N SER A 3 37.59 24.17 -36.70
CA SER A 3 38.55 24.03 -35.58
C SER A 3 38.31 22.63 -34.94
N ILE A 4 39.29 21.78 -34.59
CA ILE A 4 40.22 21.87 -33.43
C ILE A 4 39.40 21.96 -32.12
N LEU A 5 39.54 21.21 -31.03
CA LEU A 5 40.46 20.22 -30.45
C LEU A 5 39.98 20.08 -28.97
N ILE A 6 40.63 19.26 -28.12
CA ILE A 6 40.44 19.04 -26.66
C ILE A 6 39.53 17.81 -26.42
N ALA A 7 40.00 16.56 -26.30
CA ALA A 7 41.15 16.00 -25.59
C ALA A 7 41.24 16.43 -24.12
N LEU A 8 41.31 15.45 -23.21
CA LEU A 8 41.81 15.56 -21.82
C LEU A 8 40.76 15.89 -20.74
N LEU A 9 40.26 14.87 -20.05
CA LEU A 9 40.76 14.53 -18.71
C LEU A 9 40.08 13.28 -18.16
N LEU A 10 40.88 12.23 -18.00
CA LEU A 10 40.63 11.20 -17.01
C LEU A 10 40.52 11.88 -15.64
N SER A 11 39.39 11.72 -14.96
CA SER A 11 39.40 11.75 -13.51
C SER A 11 38.56 10.59 -12.99
N THR A 12 39.25 9.47 -12.84
CA THR A 12 38.98 8.47 -11.83
C THR A 12 39.00 9.16 -10.47
N PHE A 13 37.88 9.76 -10.08
CA PHE A 13 37.68 10.15 -8.70
C PHE A 13 37.27 8.91 -7.91
N THR A 14 38.31 8.18 -7.53
CA THR A 14 38.28 7.10 -6.57
C THR A 14 37.95 7.72 -5.20
N PHE A 15 36.67 8.00 -4.94
CA PHE A 15 36.22 8.40 -3.61
C PHE A 15 35.95 7.16 -2.77
N THR A 16 37.04 6.67 -2.18
CA THR A 16 37.03 5.66 -1.13
C THR A 16 36.26 6.16 0.08
N LEU A 17 35.11 5.52 0.32
CA LEU A 17 34.64 4.94 1.58
C LEU A 17 34.85 5.75 2.87
N GLN A 18 33.74 6.25 3.43
CA GLN A 18 33.62 6.46 4.88
C GLN A 18 32.31 5.81 5.36
N ALA A 19 32.48 4.67 6.05
CA ALA A 19 31.44 3.98 6.79
C ALA A 19 31.26 4.60 8.17
N ALA A 20 30.01 4.79 8.58
CA ALA A 20 29.47 4.61 9.95
C ALA A 20 28.13 5.34 10.07
N ASP A 21 27.02 4.61 9.99
CA ASP A 21 26.13 4.38 11.13
C ASP A 21 24.96 3.49 10.68
N ALA A 22 24.86 2.32 11.29
CA ALA A 22 23.72 1.43 11.13
C ALA A 22 22.61 1.89 12.08
N PRO A 23 21.34 1.80 11.67
CA PRO A 23 20.62 0.62 12.13
C PRO A 23 19.73 -0.04 11.06
N ALA A 24 19.86 -1.36 11.00
CA ALA A 24 18.78 -2.33 10.89
C ALA A 24 17.53 -1.95 10.04
N ALA A 25 17.40 -2.57 8.87
CA ALA A 25 16.45 -3.67 8.69
C ALA A 25 16.47 -4.20 7.25
N LYS A 26 16.60 -5.52 7.16
CA LYS A 26 16.38 -6.36 5.99
C LYS A 26 15.06 -6.03 5.29
N LYS A 27 15.03 -6.19 3.97
CA LYS A 27 14.23 -7.21 3.24
C LYS A 27 13.49 -6.67 2.01
N GLY A 28 13.78 -7.27 0.85
CA GLY A 28 12.93 -7.34 -0.33
C GLY A 28 13.09 -6.15 -1.26
N GLU A 29 13.97 -6.20 -2.26
CA GLU A 29 13.63 -6.82 -3.55
C GLU A 29 12.15 -6.65 -3.88
N ALA A 30 11.90 -5.69 -4.77
CA ALA A 30 10.67 -5.50 -5.50
C ALA A 30 10.37 -6.76 -6.31
N LYS A 31 9.81 -7.76 -5.64
CA LYS A 31 9.12 -8.87 -6.27
C LYS A 31 7.75 -8.34 -6.64
N GLU A 32 7.53 -8.20 -7.93
CA GLU A 32 6.23 -8.10 -8.57
C GLU A 32 5.31 -9.16 -7.95
N LYS A 33 4.60 -8.76 -6.90
CA LYS A 33 3.66 -9.63 -6.19
C LYS A 33 2.44 -9.69 -7.09
N THR A 34 2.44 -10.72 -7.92
CA THR A 34 1.30 -11.18 -8.71
C THR A 34 0.06 -11.04 -7.83
N VAL A 35 -0.85 -10.15 -8.23
CA VAL A 35 -2.16 -10.04 -7.60
C VAL A 35 -2.79 -11.43 -7.65
N SER A 36 -3.04 -12.02 -6.49
CA SER A 36 -3.64 -13.34 -6.39
C SER A 36 -4.96 -13.33 -7.16
N GLU A 37 -5.20 -14.35 -7.97
CA GLU A 37 -6.43 -14.48 -8.76
C GLU A 37 -7.70 -14.38 -7.88
N ALA A 38 -7.58 -14.83 -6.63
CA ALA A 38 -8.59 -14.69 -5.58
C ALA A 38 -8.89 -13.22 -5.19
N ALA A 39 -7.88 -12.34 -5.14
CA ALA A 39 -8.07 -10.92 -4.86
C ALA A 39 -8.84 -10.22 -5.99
N VAL A 40 -8.55 -10.58 -7.24
CA VAL A 40 -9.23 -10.04 -8.42
C VAL A 40 -10.68 -10.54 -8.49
N ALA A 41 -10.93 -11.81 -8.15
CA ALA A 41 -12.29 -12.35 -8.06
C ALA A 41 -13.12 -11.69 -6.95
N THR A 42 -12.47 -11.35 -5.83
CA THR A 42 -13.12 -10.67 -4.70
C THR A 42 -13.45 -9.22 -5.05
N ALA A 43 -12.53 -8.49 -5.69
CA ALA A 43 -12.77 -7.13 -6.18
C ALA A 43 -13.90 -7.05 -7.23
N LYS A 44 -14.10 -8.09 -8.06
CA LYS A 44 -15.19 -8.17 -9.04
C LYS A 44 -16.60 -8.30 -8.45
N LYS A 45 -16.76 -8.53 -7.14
CA LYS A 45 -18.09 -8.57 -6.49
C LYS A 45 -18.72 -7.19 -6.31
N LEU A 46 -17.95 -6.12 -6.45
CA LEU A 46 -18.41 -4.73 -6.30
C LEU A 46 -19.07 -4.23 -7.59
N THR A 47 -20.12 -3.44 -7.44
CA THR A 47 -20.61 -2.60 -8.53
C THR A 47 -19.57 -1.53 -8.87
N PRO A 48 -19.58 -0.98 -10.10
CA PRO A 48 -18.65 0.08 -10.50
C PRO A 48 -18.67 1.28 -9.56
N THR A 49 -19.86 1.67 -9.09
CA THR A 49 -20.04 2.81 -8.17
C THR A 49 -19.36 2.57 -6.81
N GLU A 50 -19.56 1.37 -6.22
CA GLU A 50 -18.95 1.02 -4.94
C GLU A 50 -17.43 0.92 -5.05
N LYS A 51 -16.94 0.34 -6.16
CA LYS A 51 -15.52 0.25 -6.45
C LYS A 51 -14.88 1.63 -6.56
N THR A 52 -15.49 2.57 -7.29
CA THR A 52 -14.97 3.94 -7.40
C THR A 52 -14.93 4.63 -6.04
N LYS A 53 -16.00 4.50 -5.24
CA LYS A 53 -16.04 5.08 -3.88
C LYS A 53 -14.96 4.50 -2.97
N LEU A 54 -14.71 3.19 -3.07
CA LEU A 54 -13.62 2.54 -2.32
C LEU A 54 -12.25 3.05 -2.78
N LEU A 55 -12.01 3.11 -4.08
CA LEU A 55 -10.76 3.63 -4.63
C LEU A 55 -10.51 5.10 -4.25
N GLU A 56 -11.56 5.91 -4.22
CA GLU A 56 -11.47 7.29 -3.77
C GLU A 56 -11.05 7.36 -2.31
N LEU A 57 -11.66 6.57 -1.43
CA LEU A 57 -11.28 6.48 -0.02
C LEU A 57 -9.84 5.99 0.16
N LEU A 58 -9.39 4.99 -0.61
CA LEU A 58 -8.03 4.46 -0.50
C LEU A 58 -6.98 5.47 -0.95
N ASN A 59 -7.25 6.19 -2.03
CA ASN A 59 -6.32 7.14 -2.64
C ASN A 59 -6.34 8.52 -1.97
N LYS A 60 -7.48 8.97 -1.44
CA LYS A 60 -7.66 10.32 -0.89
C LYS A 60 -8.00 10.37 0.60
N GLY A 61 -8.50 9.30 1.19
CA GLY A 61 -8.95 9.29 2.59
C GLY A 61 -7.80 9.48 3.58
N ASP A 62 -8.08 10.11 4.72
CA ASP A 62 -7.12 10.27 5.81
C ASP A 62 -6.92 8.96 6.60
N ASP A 63 -5.88 8.91 7.45
CA ASP A 63 -5.60 7.72 8.28
C ASP A 63 -6.84 7.24 9.06
N ALA A 64 -7.62 8.16 9.63
CA ALA A 64 -8.83 7.83 10.39
C ALA A 64 -9.91 7.18 9.51
N ALA A 65 -10.08 7.65 8.27
CA ALA A 65 -11.04 7.08 7.32
C ALA A 65 -10.60 5.68 6.89
N LEU A 66 -9.31 5.48 6.64
CA LEU A 66 -8.75 4.15 6.34
C LEU A 66 -8.93 3.18 7.52
N GLN A 67 -8.74 3.66 8.75
CA GLN A 67 -8.92 2.87 9.96
C GLN A 67 -10.39 2.52 10.25
N SER A 68 -11.35 3.18 9.60
CA SER A 68 -12.75 2.79 9.68
C SER A 68 -13.06 1.51 8.90
N LEU A 69 -12.16 1.08 8.01
CA LEU A 69 -12.31 -0.17 7.27
C LEU A 69 -12.03 -1.38 8.17
N PRO A 70 -12.79 -2.48 8.01
CA PRO A 70 -12.59 -3.68 8.80
C PRO A 70 -11.17 -4.23 8.63
N GLY A 71 -10.53 -4.55 9.76
CA GLY A 71 -9.19 -5.12 9.77
C GLY A 71 -8.07 -4.13 9.42
N ILE A 72 -8.35 -2.84 9.23
CA ILE A 72 -7.34 -1.79 9.00
C ILE A 72 -7.03 -1.05 10.31
N GLY A 73 -5.86 -1.34 10.87
CA GLY A 73 -5.30 -0.61 12.01
C GLY A 73 -4.30 0.48 11.57
N PRO A 74 -3.72 1.24 12.53
CA PRO A 74 -2.83 2.37 12.22
C PRO A 74 -1.60 1.96 11.38
N ALA A 75 -1.04 0.78 11.63
CA ALA A 75 0.10 0.27 10.84
C ALA A 75 -0.29 -0.01 9.37
N LYS A 76 -1.47 -0.60 9.15
CA LYS A 76 -1.98 -0.90 7.80
C LYS A 76 -2.41 0.36 7.08
N ALA A 77 -3.06 1.31 7.76
CA ALA A 77 -3.42 2.61 7.21
C ALA A 77 -2.19 3.35 6.68
N LYS A 78 -1.10 3.41 7.48
CA LYS A 78 0.18 3.96 7.01
C LYS A 78 0.75 3.20 5.81
N GLY A 79 0.60 1.88 5.78
CA GLY A 79 0.98 1.06 4.63
C GLY A 79 0.20 1.42 3.36
N ILE A 80 -1.12 1.64 3.49
CA ILE A 80 -2.00 2.06 2.38
C ILE A 80 -1.57 3.44 1.87
N VAL A 81 -1.37 4.42 2.77
CA VAL A 81 -0.93 5.77 2.39
C VAL A 81 0.40 5.73 1.61
N LYS A 82 1.35 4.91 2.06
CA LYS A 82 2.65 4.74 1.39
C LYS A 82 2.57 4.04 0.02
N ALA A 83 1.56 3.20 -0.19
CA ALA A 83 1.41 2.40 -1.40
C ALA A 83 0.52 3.06 -2.47
N ARG A 84 0.06 4.30 -2.25
CA ARG A 84 -0.69 5.08 -3.25
C ARG A 84 0.18 5.35 -4.49
N PRO A 85 -0.43 5.42 -5.69
CA PRO A 85 -1.86 5.29 -5.99
C PRO A 85 -2.32 3.84 -6.28
N PHE A 86 -3.59 3.55 -6.00
CA PHE A 86 -4.27 2.29 -6.30
C PHE A 86 -5.19 2.42 -7.51
N SER A 87 -5.11 1.47 -8.44
CA SER A 87 -5.98 1.40 -9.62
C SER A 87 -7.15 0.43 -9.42
N ASP A 88 -6.95 -0.60 -8.60
CA ASP A 88 -7.95 -1.59 -8.25
C ASP A 88 -7.96 -1.87 -6.73
N PRO A 89 -9.13 -2.11 -6.10
CA PRO A 89 -9.16 -2.52 -4.70
C PRO A 89 -8.39 -3.83 -4.44
N ALA A 90 -8.23 -4.71 -5.43
CA ALA A 90 -7.37 -5.89 -5.32
C ALA A 90 -5.90 -5.54 -5.06
N ASP A 91 -5.44 -4.35 -5.44
CA ASP A 91 -4.06 -3.91 -5.19
C ASP A 91 -3.73 -3.78 -3.70
N LEU A 92 -4.74 -3.73 -2.83
CA LEU A 92 -4.55 -3.69 -1.38
C LEU A 92 -3.75 -4.89 -0.86
N VAL A 93 -3.80 -6.06 -1.51
CA VAL A 93 -3.01 -7.25 -1.09
C VAL A 93 -1.50 -7.08 -1.29
N LYS A 94 -1.07 -6.02 -2.00
CA LYS A 94 0.32 -5.62 -2.12
C LYS A 94 0.82 -4.94 -0.84
N VAL A 95 -0.07 -4.34 -0.06
CA VAL A 95 0.27 -3.71 1.22
C VAL A 95 0.58 -4.77 2.26
N ASN A 96 1.71 -4.62 2.94
CA ASN A 96 2.13 -5.57 3.97
C ASN A 96 1.10 -5.67 5.10
N GLY A 97 0.65 -6.89 5.41
CA GLY A 97 -0.37 -7.16 6.43
C GLY A 97 -1.81 -7.09 5.94
N ILE A 98 -2.05 -6.84 4.65
CA ILE A 98 -3.37 -7.01 4.00
C ILE A 98 -3.31 -8.25 3.11
N GLY A 99 -4.17 -9.22 3.40
CA GLY A 99 -4.33 -10.45 2.61
C GLY A 99 -5.75 -10.59 2.08
N ASP A 100 -6.02 -11.70 1.40
CA ASP A 100 -7.30 -11.94 0.71
C ASP A 100 -8.51 -11.88 1.68
N ALA A 101 -8.35 -12.37 2.91
CA ALA A 101 -9.40 -12.30 3.94
C ALA A 101 -9.76 -10.85 4.32
N THR A 102 -8.74 -10.01 4.57
CA THR A 102 -8.97 -8.58 4.89
C THR A 102 -9.56 -7.85 3.69
N LEU A 103 -9.10 -8.16 2.47
CA LEU A 103 -9.69 -7.60 1.26
C LEU A 103 -11.17 -7.99 1.13
N ALA A 104 -11.52 -9.25 1.39
CA ALA A 104 -12.90 -9.73 1.35
C ALA A 104 -13.80 -8.97 2.34
N ASP A 105 -13.34 -8.73 3.56
CA ASP A 105 -14.08 -7.95 4.56
C ASP A 105 -14.28 -6.50 4.11
N ILE A 106 -13.25 -5.87 3.54
CA ILE A 106 -13.32 -4.50 3.01
C ILE A 106 -14.32 -4.43 1.86
N VAL A 107 -14.27 -5.39 0.94
CA VAL A 107 -15.20 -5.50 -0.20
C VAL A 107 -16.64 -5.68 0.29
N ALA A 108 -16.86 -6.55 1.28
CA ALA A 108 -18.19 -6.74 1.88
C ALA A 108 -18.70 -5.47 2.57
N HIS A 109 -17.83 -4.74 3.28
CA HIS A 109 -18.15 -3.48 3.92
C HIS A 109 -18.50 -2.37 2.92
N ALA A 110 -17.74 -2.27 1.82
CA ALA A 110 -18.02 -1.34 0.73
C ALA A 110 -19.35 -1.67 0.04
N LYS A 111 -19.64 -2.96 -0.19
CA LYS A 111 -20.90 -3.44 -0.75
C LYS A 111 -22.10 -3.18 0.18
N ALA A 112 -21.88 -3.21 1.49
CA ALA A 112 -22.90 -2.85 2.47
C ALA A 112 -23.14 -1.32 2.56
N GLY A 113 -22.43 -0.52 1.78
CA GLY A 113 -22.62 0.94 1.73
C GLY A 113 -21.86 1.72 2.81
N TYR A 114 -20.79 1.16 3.38
CA TYR A 114 -20.08 1.72 4.54
C TYR A 114 -21.01 1.91 5.73
N PRO A 115 -21.68 0.84 6.21
CA PRO A 115 -22.46 0.94 7.42
C PRO A 115 -21.49 1.37 8.51
N VAL A 116 -21.77 2.51 9.14
CA VAL A 116 -20.96 2.98 10.26
C VAL A 116 -21.02 1.88 11.30
N ALA A 117 -19.95 1.10 11.41
CA ALA A 117 -19.83 0.11 12.43
C ALA A 117 -19.74 0.91 13.73
N GLU A 118 -20.90 1.12 14.37
CA GLU A 118 -20.96 1.53 15.76
C GLU A 118 -20.00 0.60 16.48
N LYS A 119 -18.91 1.17 16.97
CA LYS A 119 -17.79 0.43 17.54
C LYS A 119 -18.37 -0.50 18.59
N LYS A 120 -18.56 -1.78 18.23
CA LYS A 120 -18.70 -2.84 19.20
C LYS A 120 -17.32 -2.94 19.82
N LYS A 121 -17.09 -2.06 20.80
CA LYS A 121 -16.06 -2.16 21.82
C LYS A 121 -16.11 -3.62 22.22
N THR A 122 -15.13 -4.39 21.74
CA THR A 122 -14.91 -5.74 22.18
C THR A 122 -14.91 -5.66 23.70
N GLU A 123 -15.99 -6.15 24.30
CA GLU A 123 -16.02 -6.50 25.71
C GLU A 123 -14.75 -7.30 25.93
N ALA A 124 -13.78 -6.69 26.60
CA ALA A 124 -12.69 -7.38 27.25
C ALA A 124 -13.34 -8.30 28.29
N LYS A 125 -13.79 -9.47 27.85
CA LYS A 125 -14.37 -10.49 28.70
C LYS A 125 -13.22 -11.19 29.42
N LYS A 126 -12.97 -10.72 30.64
CA LYS A 126 -12.82 -11.51 31.87
C LYS A 126 -11.62 -12.46 31.96
N LYS A 127 -10.66 -12.13 32.83
CA LYS A 127 -10.44 -12.88 34.07
C LYS A 127 -9.84 -11.98 35.15
#